data_AF-C7ZN01-F1
#
_entry.id   AF-C7ZN01-F1
#
_cell.length_a   1.000
_cell.length_b   1.000
_cell.length_c   1.000
_cell.angle_alpha   90.00
_cell.angle_beta   90.00
_cell.angle_gamma   90.00
#
_symmetry.space_group_name_H-M   'P 1'
#
loop_
_entity.id
_entity.type
_entity.pdbx_description
1 polymer ?
#
loop_
_entity_poly.entity_id
_entity_poly.type
_entity_poly.pdbx_seq_one_letter_code
_entity_poly.pdbx_strand_id
1 'polypeptide(L)'
;LPRAVFVQSLRESSYLLPIRPEFLASSSAKLVNPRGHILNTDAVTQTFSASVVAGLSDERVLSLFTSGFFGGFVFGFERFILRIGGYRLLPARYTGFETPPDAATVWNKADVPNTHLLPVGSCLFGSFRLLTKHIAVVPSVEEPSYVDYGFGSDEFIFGGCHRFQITRLPVAE
;
A
#
# COMPACT_ATOMS: atom_id res chain seq x y z
N LEU A 1 -12.45 -2.79 13.65
CA LEU A 1 -12.87 -1.57 14.38
C LEU A 1 -14.34 -1.29 14.08
N PRO A 2 -15.17 -0.98 15.09
CA PRO A 2 -16.51 -0.45 14.86
C PRO A 2 -16.44 0.81 13.97
N ARG A 3 -17.43 1.02 13.09
CA ARG A 3 -17.42 2.13 12.11
C ARG A 3 -17.21 3.50 12.74
N ALA A 4 -17.83 3.74 13.90
CA ALA A 4 -17.68 4.99 14.64
C ALA A 4 -16.23 5.25 15.07
N VAL A 5 -15.53 4.23 15.55
CA VAL A 5 -14.12 4.32 15.99
C VAL A 5 -13.19 4.60 14.80
N PHE A 6 -13.47 3.99 13.64
CA PHE A 6 -12.72 4.30 12.42
C PHE A 6 -12.94 5.75 11.96
N VAL A 7 -14.18 6.24 11.93
CA VAL A 7 -14.45 7.63 11.55
C VAL A 7 -13.80 8.61 12.53
N GLN A 8 -13.76 8.26 13.81
CA GLN A 8 -13.07 9.05 14.81
C GLN A 8 -11.55 9.05 14.57
N SER A 9 -10.94 7.90 14.27
CA SER A 9 -9.49 7.86 13.99
C SER A 9 -9.12 8.65 12.73
N LEU A 10 -10.00 8.72 11.72
CA LEU A 10 -9.77 9.59 10.56
C LEU A 10 -9.62 11.08 10.92
N ARG A 11 -10.23 11.54 12.02
CA ARG A 11 -10.07 12.93 12.49
C ARG A 11 -8.70 13.19 13.11
N GLU A 12 -8.02 12.13 13.54
CA GLU A 12 -6.67 12.17 14.09
C GLU A 12 -5.59 12.03 13.00
N SER A 13 -6.02 11.90 11.73
CA SER A 13 -5.13 11.88 10.59
C SER A 13 -4.63 13.28 10.24
N SER A 14 -3.33 13.37 9.96
CA SER A 14 -2.73 14.54 9.33
C SER A 14 -2.63 14.32 7.83
N TYR A 15 -3.19 15.25 7.05
CA TYR A 15 -3.00 15.30 5.60
C TYR A 15 -1.79 16.16 5.28
N LEU A 16 -0.81 15.58 4.59
CA LEU A 16 0.42 16.27 4.20
C LEU A 16 0.50 16.38 2.67
N LEU A 17 0.79 17.60 2.22
CA LEU A 17 1.26 17.90 0.87
C LEU A 17 2.61 18.60 1.02
N PRO A 18 3.72 18.11 0.44
CA PRO A 18 3.88 16.98 -0.48
C PRO A 18 4.26 15.64 0.19
N ILE A 19 4.18 14.54 -0.57
CA ILE A 19 4.68 13.23 -0.13
C ILE A 19 6.20 13.24 0.11
N ARG A 20 6.66 12.25 0.87
CA ARG A 20 8.07 12.01 1.18
C ARG A 20 8.93 11.91 -0.11
N PRO A 21 10.00 12.71 -0.29
CA PRO A 21 10.85 12.68 -1.48
C PRO A 21 11.45 11.29 -1.78
N GLU A 22 11.66 10.49 -0.74
CA GLU A 22 12.20 9.14 -0.83
C GLU A 22 11.29 8.22 -1.65
N PHE A 23 9.97 8.46 -1.63
CA PHE A 23 9.05 7.73 -2.49
C PHE A 23 9.25 8.10 -3.97
N LEU A 24 9.38 9.39 -4.28
CA LEU A 24 9.57 9.87 -5.65
C LEU A 24 10.89 9.37 -6.27
N ALA A 25 11.89 9.12 -5.43
CA ALA A 25 13.17 8.51 -5.85
C ALA A 25 13.13 6.98 -5.99
N SER A 26 12.08 6.32 -5.48
CA SER A 26 11.98 4.86 -5.40
C SER A 26 11.84 4.17 -6.76
N SER A 27 12.18 2.88 -6.80
CA SER A 27 11.95 2.03 -7.98
C SER A 27 10.46 1.96 -8.35
N SER A 28 9.56 1.88 -7.37
CA SER A 28 8.12 1.86 -7.58
C SER A 28 7.62 3.11 -8.32
N ALA A 29 8.08 4.30 -7.92
CA ALA A 29 7.69 5.55 -8.58
C ALA A 29 8.16 5.60 -10.04
N LYS A 30 9.40 5.16 -10.30
CA LYS A 30 9.95 5.06 -11.67
C LYS A 30 9.20 4.03 -12.52
N LEU A 31 8.75 2.94 -11.91
CA LEU A 31 8.03 1.88 -12.60
C LEU A 31 6.62 2.32 -13.03
N VAL A 32 5.89 3.03 -12.16
CA VAL A 32 4.51 3.46 -12.47
C VAL A 32 4.46 4.74 -13.32
N ASN A 33 5.55 5.51 -13.38
CA ASN A 33 5.66 6.71 -14.20
C ASN A 33 7.03 6.79 -14.91
N PRO A 34 7.34 5.86 -15.84
CA PRO A 34 8.65 5.80 -16.48
C PRO A 34 8.95 6.99 -17.40
N ARG A 35 7.91 7.73 -17.82
CA ARG A 35 8.02 8.90 -18.71
C ARG A 35 8.03 10.23 -17.95
N GLY A 36 7.97 10.21 -16.61
CA GLY A 36 8.04 11.43 -15.80
C GLY A 36 6.87 12.39 -16.02
N HIS A 37 5.66 11.88 -16.26
CA HIS A 37 4.44 12.69 -16.33
C HIS A 37 4.18 13.44 -15.01
N ILE A 38 3.37 14.50 -15.07
CA ILE A 38 2.97 15.27 -13.88
C ILE A 38 2.31 14.34 -12.86
N LEU A 39 2.84 14.33 -11.65
CA LEU A 39 2.35 13.51 -10.55
C LEU A 39 1.39 14.34 -9.69
N ASN A 40 0.27 13.73 -9.31
CA ASN A 40 -0.51 14.18 -8.17
C ASN A 40 -0.17 13.28 -6.98
N THR A 41 0.03 13.85 -5.81
CA THR A 41 0.52 13.12 -4.64
C THR A 41 -0.21 13.54 -3.39
N ASP A 42 -0.56 12.59 -2.55
CA ASP A 42 -1.17 12.79 -1.25
C ASP A 42 -0.52 11.90 -0.19
N ALA A 43 -0.43 12.40 1.04
CA ALA A 43 0.00 11.61 2.19
C ALA A 43 -1.00 11.79 3.33
N VAL A 44 -1.37 10.67 3.94
CA VAL A 44 -2.15 10.65 5.18
C VAL A 44 -1.31 9.94 6.23
N THR A 45 -1.07 10.61 7.35
CA THR A 45 -0.31 10.05 8.46
C THR A 45 -1.17 9.97 9.71
N GLN A 46 -0.96 8.92 10.49
CA GLN A 46 -1.56 8.74 11.81
C GLN A 46 -0.46 8.32 12.78
N THR A 47 -0.40 8.98 13.93
CA THR A 47 0.50 8.62 15.02
C THR A 47 -0.33 8.01 16.14
N PHE A 48 0.01 6.79 16.54
CA PHE A 48 -0.65 6.09 17.63
C PHE A 48 0.38 5.63 18.67
N SER A 49 -0.09 5.37 19.89
CA SER A 49 0.77 4.86 20.97
C SER A 49 1.38 3.52 20.61
N ALA A 50 2.65 3.30 20.98
CA ALA A 50 3.36 2.04 20.75
C ALA A 50 2.61 0.82 21.33
N SER A 51 1.80 1.02 22.38
CA SER A 51 0.96 -0.02 22.99
C SER A 51 -0.05 -0.64 22.02
N VAL A 52 -0.53 0.12 21.02
CA VAL A 52 -1.53 -0.33 20.04
C VAL A 52 -0.98 -1.45 19.14
N VAL A 53 0.33 -1.44 18.89
CA VAL A 53 1.05 -2.41 18.05
C VAL A 53 2.05 -3.24 18.87
N ALA A 54 1.93 -3.23 20.19
CA ALA A 54 2.83 -3.98 21.06
C ALA A 54 2.76 -5.48 20.71
N GLY A 55 3.94 -6.10 20.57
CA GLY A 55 4.07 -7.50 20.20
C GLY A 55 3.85 -7.82 18.72
N LEU A 56 3.59 -6.83 17.86
CA LEU A 56 3.47 -7.03 16.42
C LEU A 56 4.75 -6.60 15.70
N SER A 57 5.24 -7.45 14.79
CA SER A 57 6.27 -7.07 13.83
C SER A 57 5.73 -6.06 12.82
N ASP A 58 6.61 -5.26 12.22
CA ASP A 58 6.22 -4.29 11.18
C ASP A 58 5.53 -4.98 9.99
N GLU A 59 6.00 -6.17 9.59
CA GLU A 59 5.33 -6.95 8.54
C GLU A 59 3.89 -7.34 8.91
N ARG A 60 3.67 -7.75 10.17
CA ARG A 60 2.33 -8.08 10.67
C ARG A 60 1.43 -6.85 10.69
N VAL A 61 1.96 -5.69 11.08
CA VAL A 61 1.20 -4.43 11.05
C VAL A 61 0.87 -4.01 9.61
N LEU A 62 1.83 -4.08 8.68
CA LEU A 62 1.61 -3.76 7.26
C LEU A 62 0.63 -4.73 6.59
N SER A 63 0.64 -6.01 6.94
CA SER A 63 -0.33 -6.99 6.42
C SER A 63 -1.73 -6.81 7.02
N LEU A 64 -1.84 -6.45 8.31
CA LEU A 64 -3.11 -6.01 8.90
C LEU A 64 -3.65 -4.76 8.21
N PHE A 65 -2.78 -3.77 7.93
CA PHE A 65 -3.18 -2.57 7.19
C PHE A 65 -3.61 -2.92 5.77
N THR A 66 -2.84 -3.73 5.04
CA THR A 66 -3.16 -4.18 3.67
C THR A 66 -4.53 -4.88 3.64
N SER A 67 -4.73 -5.86 4.51
CA SER A 67 -6.00 -6.60 4.59
C SER A 67 -7.16 -5.70 5.02
N GLY A 68 -6.92 -4.72 5.90
CA GLY A 68 -7.91 -3.73 6.32
C GLY A 68 -8.28 -2.73 5.23
N PHE A 69 -7.29 -2.16 4.54
CA PHE A 69 -7.46 -1.20 3.44
C PHE A 69 -8.20 -1.84 2.28
N PHE A 70 -7.64 -2.92 1.73
CA PHE A 70 -8.24 -3.58 0.59
C PHE A 70 -9.49 -4.36 1.00
N GLY A 71 -9.51 -5.06 2.14
CA GLY A 71 -10.65 -5.87 2.58
C GLY A 71 -11.79 -5.10 3.24
N GLY A 72 -11.53 -3.85 3.64
CA GLY A 72 -12.46 -2.99 4.35
C GLY A 72 -13.52 -2.34 3.47
N PHE A 73 -14.37 -1.55 4.12
CA PHE A 73 -15.47 -0.84 3.47
C PHE A 73 -15.01 0.39 2.68
N VAL A 74 -13.84 0.96 3.02
CA VAL A 74 -13.22 2.09 2.32
C VAL A 74 -13.02 1.76 0.84
N PHE A 75 -12.50 0.56 0.58
CA PHE A 75 -12.32 0.03 -0.77
C PHE A 75 -13.54 -0.75 -1.30
N GLY A 76 -14.68 -0.69 -0.58
CA GLY A 76 -15.87 -1.50 -0.88
C GLY A 76 -16.57 -1.13 -2.19
N PHE A 77 -16.66 0.16 -2.50
CA PHE A 77 -17.27 0.66 -3.75
C PHE A 77 -16.38 0.43 -4.97
N GLU A 78 -15.08 0.76 -4.88
CA GLU A 78 -14.11 0.47 -5.95
C GLU A 78 -13.99 -1.03 -6.24
N ARG A 79 -14.06 -1.90 -5.22
CA ARG A 79 -14.06 -3.36 -5.43
C ARG A 79 -15.26 -3.85 -6.23
N PHE A 80 -16.44 -3.29 -6.05
CA PHE A 80 -17.62 -3.69 -6.83
C PHE A 80 -17.39 -3.41 -8.32
N ILE A 81 -16.85 -2.23 -8.64
CA ILE A 81 -16.49 -1.82 -10.01
C ILE A 81 -15.40 -2.72 -10.60
N LEU A 82 -14.38 -3.08 -9.81
CA LEU A 82 -13.31 -3.99 -10.25
C LEU A 82 -13.84 -5.42 -10.52
N ARG A 83 -14.74 -5.96 -9.68
CA ARG A 83 -15.31 -7.32 -9.84
C ARG A 83 -16.20 -7.46 -11.08
N ILE A 84 -16.88 -6.40 -11.51
CA ILE A 84 -17.77 -6.45 -12.70
C ILE A 84 -17.03 -6.20 -14.03
N GLY A 85 -15.70 -6.23 -14.04
CA GLY A 85 -14.88 -6.06 -15.25
C GLY A 85 -13.93 -4.86 -15.23
N GLY A 86 -13.96 -4.03 -14.19
CA GLY A 86 -13.06 -2.88 -14.04
C GLY A 86 -11.58 -3.24 -13.99
N TYR A 87 -11.22 -4.47 -13.64
CA TYR A 87 -9.84 -4.97 -13.74
C TYR A 87 -9.28 -4.93 -15.18
N ARG A 88 -10.15 -4.94 -16.21
CA ARG A 88 -9.75 -4.76 -17.62
C ARG A 88 -9.46 -3.28 -17.95
N LEU A 89 -10.01 -2.35 -17.18
CA LEU A 89 -9.78 -0.90 -17.32
C LEU A 89 -8.57 -0.43 -16.51
N LEU A 90 -8.18 -1.16 -15.46
CA LEU A 90 -6.98 -0.91 -14.65
C LEU A 90 -6.12 -2.18 -14.53
N PRO A 91 -5.53 -2.67 -15.64
CA PRO A 91 -4.64 -3.81 -15.58
C PRO A 91 -3.34 -3.40 -14.88
N ALA A 92 -2.99 -4.04 -13.75
CA ALA A 92 -1.71 -3.81 -13.07
C ALA A 92 -0.55 -4.43 -13.87
N ARG A 93 -0.14 -3.75 -14.95
CA ARG A 93 0.86 -4.20 -15.92
C ARG A 93 1.92 -3.12 -16.08
N TYR A 94 3.17 -3.51 -15.88
CA TYR A 94 4.32 -2.62 -16.00
C TYR A 94 5.35 -3.30 -16.90
N THR A 95 5.74 -2.65 -17.99
CA THR A 95 6.67 -3.24 -18.97
C THR A 95 8.01 -3.63 -18.37
N GLY A 96 8.50 -2.84 -17.41
CA GLY A 96 9.76 -3.09 -16.69
C GLY A 96 9.65 -3.99 -15.45
N PHE A 97 8.52 -4.67 -15.24
CA PHE A 97 8.31 -5.53 -14.07
C PHE A 97 8.19 -6.99 -14.44
N GLU A 98 9.22 -7.77 -14.12
CA GLU A 98 9.17 -9.22 -14.21
C GLU A 98 8.37 -9.78 -13.03
N THR A 99 7.36 -10.60 -13.32
CA THR A 99 6.55 -11.23 -12.28
C THR A 99 7.28 -12.47 -11.74
N PRO A 100 7.66 -12.50 -10.45
CA PRO A 100 8.33 -13.66 -9.87
C PRO A 100 7.46 -14.93 -9.91
N PRO A 101 8.05 -16.14 -9.95
CA PRO A 101 7.29 -17.39 -10.01
C PRO A 101 6.40 -17.67 -8.80
N ASP A 102 6.74 -17.10 -7.64
CA ASP A 102 6.00 -17.22 -6.39
C ASP A 102 4.90 -16.16 -6.23
N ALA A 103 4.71 -15.28 -7.21
CA ALA A 103 3.64 -14.29 -7.21
C ALA A 103 2.25 -14.95 -7.29
N ALA A 104 1.35 -14.56 -6.39
CA ALA A 104 -0.02 -15.06 -6.35
C ALA A 104 -1.03 -13.99 -6.79
N THR A 105 -2.15 -14.40 -7.40
CA THR A 105 -3.29 -13.50 -7.61
C THR A 105 -4.40 -13.79 -6.63
N VAL A 106 -4.77 -12.80 -5.83
CA VAL A 106 -5.81 -12.90 -4.80
C VAL A 106 -7.08 -12.20 -5.27
N TRP A 107 -8.16 -12.95 -5.48
CA TRP A 107 -9.44 -12.41 -5.96
C TRP A 107 -10.45 -12.14 -4.85
N ASN A 108 -10.38 -12.86 -3.74
CA ASN A 108 -11.29 -12.67 -2.61
C ASN A 108 -10.61 -11.87 -1.50
N LYS A 109 -11.37 -10.97 -0.87
CA LYS A 109 -10.88 -10.20 0.27
C LYS A 109 -10.53 -11.05 1.47
N ALA A 110 -11.22 -12.18 1.64
CA ALA A 110 -10.97 -13.14 2.71
C ALA A 110 -9.61 -13.82 2.58
N ASP A 111 -9.07 -13.87 1.35
CA ASP A 111 -7.81 -14.53 1.03
C ASP A 111 -6.62 -13.56 1.11
N VAL A 112 -6.85 -12.28 1.41
CA VAL A 112 -5.76 -11.33 1.67
C VAL A 112 -5.18 -11.66 3.04
N PRO A 113 -3.91 -12.12 3.13
CA PRO A 113 -3.34 -12.51 4.40
C PRO A 113 -3.27 -11.31 5.34
N ASN A 114 -3.63 -11.53 6.59
CA ASN A 114 -3.44 -10.51 7.62
C ASN A 114 -2.14 -10.73 8.40
N THR A 115 -1.49 -11.91 8.30
CA THR A 115 -0.32 -12.33 9.11
C THR A 115 1.03 -12.01 8.51
N HIS A 116 1.11 -11.95 7.19
CA HIS A 116 2.34 -11.76 6.44
C HIS A 116 2.02 -11.00 5.15
N LEU A 117 3.03 -10.39 4.54
CA LEU A 117 2.86 -9.77 3.23
C LEU A 117 3.03 -10.82 2.13
N LEU A 118 2.22 -10.71 1.08
CA LEU A 118 2.37 -11.54 -0.11
C LEU A 118 3.77 -11.37 -0.75
N PRO A 119 4.21 -12.32 -1.57
CA PRO A 119 5.40 -12.17 -2.39
C PRO A 119 5.32 -10.97 -3.33
N VAL A 120 6.47 -10.39 -3.66
CA VAL A 120 6.59 -9.34 -4.68
C VAL A 120 6.05 -9.86 -6.01
N GLY A 121 5.31 -9.01 -6.71
CA GLY A 121 4.60 -9.33 -7.94
C GLY A 121 3.20 -9.91 -7.74
N SER A 122 2.83 -10.31 -6.51
CA SER A 122 1.46 -10.75 -6.22
C SER A 122 0.44 -9.65 -6.52
N CYS A 123 -0.73 -10.03 -7.00
CA CYS A 123 -1.76 -9.10 -7.47
C CYS A 123 -3.06 -9.27 -6.69
N LEU A 124 -3.53 -8.19 -6.07
CA LEU A 124 -4.82 -8.13 -5.41
C LEU A 124 -5.89 -7.67 -6.41
N PHE A 125 -6.94 -8.46 -6.54
CA PHE A 125 -8.14 -8.20 -7.36
C PHE A 125 -7.85 -7.92 -8.85
N GLY A 126 -6.70 -8.37 -9.36
CA GLY A 126 -6.26 -8.13 -10.73
C GLY A 126 -5.77 -6.71 -11.01
N SER A 127 -5.77 -5.81 -10.02
CA SER A 127 -5.54 -4.37 -10.22
C SER A 127 -4.52 -3.72 -9.29
N PHE A 128 -4.12 -4.39 -8.20
CA PHE A 128 -3.11 -3.86 -7.28
C PHE A 128 -1.96 -4.85 -7.14
N ARG A 129 -0.85 -4.56 -7.80
CA ARG A 129 0.34 -5.41 -7.77
C ARG A 129 1.30 -4.94 -6.69
N LEU A 130 1.75 -5.86 -5.85
CA LEU A 130 2.82 -5.59 -4.90
C LEU A 130 4.13 -5.41 -5.69
N LEU A 131 4.62 -4.17 -5.77
CA LEU A 131 5.81 -3.82 -6.55
C LEU A 131 7.09 -4.03 -5.77
N THR A 132 7.07 -3.63 -4.51
CA THR A 132 8.19 -3.84 -3.60
C THR A 132 7.71 -3.83 -2.16
N LYS A 133 8.51 -4.42 -1.28
CA LYS A 133 8.35 -4.33 0.17
C LYS A 133 9.72 -4.29 0.82
N HIS A 134 9.81 -3.58 1.92
CA HIS A 134 11.01 -3.48 2.73
C HIS A 134 10.60 -3.54 4.20
N ILE A 135 11.20 -4.46 4.96
CA ILE A 135 10.99 -4.60 6.40
C ILE A 135 12.31 -4.27 7.08
N ALA A 136 12.34 -3.17 7.84
CA ALA A 136 13.52 -2.71 8.51
C ALA A 136 13.93 -3.69 9.63
N VAL A 137 15.23 -3.98 9.73
CA VAL A 137 15.78 -4.82 10.80
C VAL A 137 15.73 -4.07 12.14
N VAL A 138 16.07 -2.79 12.11
CA VAL A 138 15.96 -1.86 13.23
C VAL A 138 15.11 -0.68 12.77
N PRO A 139 13.79 -0.73 12.96
CA PRO A 139 12.90 0.31 12.46
C PRO A 139 13.19 1.66 13.12
N SER A 140 13.40 2.69 12.30
CA SER A 140 13.62 4.06 12.77
C SER A 140 12.87 5.08 11.90
N VAL A 141 13.16 6.37 12.09
CA VAL A 141 12.63 7.44 11.24
C VAL A 141 13.30 7.43 9.87
N GLU A 142 14.59 7.10 9.83
CA GLU A 142 15.46 7.04 8.66
C GLU A 142 15.28 5.74 7.88
N GLU A 143 15.05 4.63 8.57
CA GLU A 143 14.83 3.30 7.97
C GLU A 143 13.41 2.78 8.29
N PRO A 144 12.37 3.27 7.57
CA PRO A 144 11.00 2.83 7.79
C PRO A 144 10.69 1.52 7.06
N SER A 145 9.83 0.69 7.64
CA SER A 145 9.24 -0.46 6.94
C SER A 145 8.11 0.00 6.01
N TYR A 146 8.04 -0.54 4.78
CA TYR A 146 6.99 -0.19 3.83
C TYR A 146 6.62 -1.30 2.83
N VAL A 147 5.47 -1.12 2.19
CA VAL A 147 5.01 -1.92 1.04
C VAL A 147 4.35 -1.02 0.01
N ASP A 148 4.65 -1.29 -1.26
CA ASP A 148 4.16 -0.52 -2.40
C ASP A 148 3.24 -1.36 -3.27
N TYR A 149 2.04 -0.84 -3.54
CA TYR A 149 1.06 -1.42 -4.44
C TYR A 149 0.84 -0.53 -5.66
N GLY A 150 1.34 -0.98 -6.81
CA GLY A 150 1.09 -0.36 -8.10
C GLY A 150 -0.31 -0.71 -8.63
N PHE A 151 -0.97 0.26 -9.24
CA PHE A 151 -2.18 0.06 -10.03
C PHE A 151 -2.13 0.82 -11.35
N GLY A 152 -3.00 0.45 -12.29
CA GLY A 152 -2.93 0.94 -13.67
C GLY A 152 -1.70 0.41 -14.40
N SER A 153 -1.27 1.12 -15.44
CA SER A 153 -0.19 0.67 -16.31
C SER A 153 0.60 1.82 -16.91
N ASP A 154 1.89 1.56 -17.14
CA ASP A 154 2.83 2.45 -17.83
C ASP A 154 2.62 2.53 -19.35
N GLU A 155 1.86 1.60 -19.93
CA GLU A 155 1.51 1.59 -21.35
C GLU A 155 0.25 2.40 -21.67
N PHE A 156 -0.59 2.67 -20.66
CA PHE A 156 -1.92 3.25 -20.82
C PHE A 156 -2.03 4.66 -20.19
N ILE A 157 -3.27 5.17 -20.09
CA ILE A 157 -3.59 6.55 -19.74
C ILE A 157 -3.18 6.92 -18.30
N PHE A 158 -3.07 5.93 -17.41
CA PHE A 158 -2.88 6.18 -15.98
C PHE A 158 -2.17 5.03 -15.26
N GLY A 159 -1.23 5.40 -14.39
CA GLY A 159 -0.54 4.52 -13.45
C GLY A 159 -0.36 5.24 -12.12
N GLY A 160 -0.43 4.48 -11.03
CA GLY A 160 -0.29 5.01 -9.68
C GLY A 160 0.29 3.97 -8.73
N CYS A 161 0.66 4.42 -7.53
CA CYS A 161 1.18 3.54 -6.50
C CYS A 161 0.73 4.01 -5.11
N HIS A 162 0.25 3.07 -4.30
CA HIS A 162 -0.01 3.28 -2.88
C HIS A 162 1.16 2.72 -2.06
N ARG A 163 1.81 3.58 -1.27
CA ARG A 163 2.78 3.15 -0.25
C ARG A 163 2.11 3.12 1.11
N PHE A 164 2.18 1.98 1.79
CA PHE A 164 1.91 1.89 3.22
C PHE A 164 3.23 1.81 3.96
N GLN A 165 3.42 2.69 4.95
CA GLN A 165 4.69 2.85 5.65
C GLN A 165 4.46 2.89 7.16
N ILE A 166 5.38 2.28 7.90
CA ILE A 166 5.48 2.39 9.36
C ILE A 166 6.80 3.07 9.69
N THR A 167 6.72 4.05 10.57
CA THR A 167 7.88 4.72 11.15
C THR A 167 7.80 4.56 12.66
N ARG A 168 8.87 4.03 13.28
CA ARG A 168 8.97 3.98 14.74
C ARG A 168 9.62 5.28 15.22
N LEU A 169 8.87 6.05 15.99
CA LEU A 169 9.35 7.30 16.57
C LEU A 169 10.20 7.01 17.81
N PRO A 170 11.25 7.81 18.09
CA PRO A 170 11.99 7.69 19.34
C PRO A 170 11.05 7.92 20.54
N VAL A 171 11.34 7.25 21.65
CA VAL A 171 10.69 7.56 22.92
C VAL A 171 11.19 8.94 23.33
N ALA A 172 10.29 9.91 23.45
CA ALA A 172 10.64 11.21 24.03
C ALA A 172 11.13 10.97 25.47
N GLU A 173 12.35 11.39 25.78
CA GLU A 173 12.91 11.38 27.14
C GLU A 173 12.12 12.28 28.09
#